data_AF-A0A2N1VJD6-F1
#
_entry.id   AF-A0A2N1VJD6-F1
#
_cell.length_a   1.000
_cell.length_b   1.000
_cell.length_c   1.000
_cell.angle_alpha   90.00
_cell.angle_beta   90.00
_cell.angle_gamma   90.00
#
_symmetry.space_group_name_H-M   'P 1'
#
loop_
_entity.id
_entity.type
_entity.pdbx_description
1 polymer ?
#
loop_
_entity_poly.entity_id
_entity_poly.type
_entity_poly.pdbx_seq_one_letter_code
_entity_poly.pdbx_strand_id
1 'polypeptide(L)'
;MNFALKKDIEEDYIEAVKLYEDKILNSSDAIEDDYINLAFLYWVFAADYGFYSYYNIPEELRAKGEKEYPKIIKAALNKFPNSLEIKFWERYFPHRHLYNEFTQEEIETMIAGHKGDDSLIPYFYLYLFDSQKYKEERDKLLKVCEETPNAKFKYIKSIIENE
;
A
#
# COMPACT_ATOMS: atom_id res chain seq x y z
N MET A 1 13.14 -3.53 -14.00
CA MET A 1 11.91 -2.83 -13.62
C MET A 1 10.72 -3.70 -14.02
N ASN A 2 9.83 -4.03 -13.09
CA ASN A 2 8.62 -4.83 -13.36
C ASN A 2 7.71 -4.06 -14.34
N PHE A 3 7.16 -4.72 -15.37
CA PHE A 3 6.20 -4.10 -16.30
C PHE A 3 4.94 -3.60 -15.59
N ALA A 4 4.45 -4.30 -14.57
CA ALA A 4 3.31 -3.85 -13.77
C ALA A 4 3.63 -2.54 -13.04
N LEU A 5 4.79 -2.47 -12.37
CA LEU A 5 5.26 -1.26 -11.70
C LEU A 5 5.46 -0.10 -12.67
N LYS A 6 5.96 -0.37 -13.88
CA LYS A 6 6.09 0.65 -14.92
C LYS A 6 4.73 1.28 -15.25
N LYS A 7 3.71 0.44 -15.46
CA LYS A 7 2.35 0.89 -15.76
C LYS A 7 1.72 1.67 -14.60
N ASP A 8 1.99 1.24 -13.38
CA ASP A 8 1.57 1.92 -12.15
C ASP A 8 2.16 3.34 -12.04
N ILE A 9 3.47 3.48 -12.29
CA ILE A 9 4.16 4.78 -12.34
C ILE A 9 3.60 5.68 -13.45
N GLU A 10 3.32 5.11 -14.63
CA GLU A 10 2.72 5.78 -15.79
C GLU A 10 1.21 6.08 -15.61
N GLU A 11 0.63 5.74 -14.46
CA GLU A 11 -0.79 5.94 -14.13
C GLU A 11 -1.78 5.15 -15.00
N ASP A 12 -1.28 4.16 -15.73
CA ASP A 12 -2.08 3.17 -16.46
C ASP A 12 -2.49 2.05 -15.49
N TYR A 13 -3.28 2.43 -14.48
CA TYR A 13 -3.61 1.55 -13.35
C TYR A 13 -4.44 0.33 -13.75
N ILE A 14 -5.26 0.45 -14.80
CA ILE A 14 -6.06 -0.66 -15.32
C ILE A 14 -5.13 -1.75 -15.86
N GLU A 15 -4.11 -1.38 -16.63
CA GLU A 15 -3.14 -2.33 -17.14
C GLU A 15 -2.20 -2.82 -16.04
N ALA A 16 -1.79 -1.95 -15.12
CA ALA A 16 -0.97 -2.32 -13.96
C ALA A 16 -1.63 -3.44 -13.14
N VAL A 17 -2.93 -3.33 -12.84
CA VAL A 17 -3.68 -4.38 -12.13
C VAL A 17 -3.62 -5.71 -12.87
N LYS A 18 -3.91 -5.74 -14.17
CA LYS A 18 -3.86 -6.99 -14.95
C LYS A 18 -2.48 -7.64 -14.89
N LEU A 19 -1.42 -6.84 -15.01
CA LEU A 19 -0.04 -7.33 -14.98
C LEU A 19 0.37 -7.83 -13.60
N TYR A 20 -0.04 -7.16 -12.52
CA TYR A 20 0.18 -7.66 -11.17
C TYR A 20 -0.58 -8.96 -10.91
N GLU A 21 -1.85 -9.05 -11.32
CA GLU A 21 -2.66 -10.27 -11.20
C GLU A 21 -2.03 -11.44 -11.94
N ASP A 22 -1.67 -11.24 -13.21
CA ASP A 22 -1.02 -12.25 -14.04
C ASP A 22 0.26 -12.76 -13.37
N LYS A 23 1.09 -11.83 -12.87
CA LYS A 23 2.34 -12.18 -12.19
C LYS A 23 2.10 -12.99 -10.92
N ILE A 24 1.14 -12.59 -10.08
CA ILE A 24 0.82 -13.28 -8.83
C ILE A 24 0.22 -14.67 -9.07
N LEU A 25 -0.58 -14.84 -10.12
CA LEU A 25 -1.27 -16.10 -10.43
C LEU A 25 -0.38 -17.08 -11.19
N ASN A 26 0.40 -16.58 -12.15
CA ASN A 26 1.08 -17.42 -13.13
C ASN A 26 2.59 -17.52 -12.92
N SER A 27 3.17 -16.74 -12.00
CA SER A 27 4.61 -16.76 -11.75
C SER A 27 4.95 -17.05 -10.28
N SER A 28 5.92 -17.94 -10.08
CA SER A 28 6.50 -18.18 -8.75
C SER A 28 7.38 -17.02 -8.27
N ASP A 29 7.80 -16.12 -9.19
CA ASP A 29 8.71 -15.01 -8.93
C ASP A 29 8.05 -13.73 -8.38
N ALA A 30 6.73 -13.75 -8.15
CA ALA A 30 6.03 -12.61 -7.56
C ALA A 30 6.67 -12.24 -6.20
N ILE A 31 7.15 -11.00 -6.10
CA ILE A 31 7.80 -10.46 -4.90
C ILE A 31 6.77 -9.75 -4.02
N GLU A 32 7.19 -9.39 -2.81
CA GLU A 32 6.36 -8.73 -1.81
C GLU A 32 5.62 -7.50 -2.36
N ASP A 33 6.34 -6.61 -3.03
CA ASP A 33 5.80 -5.38 -3.62
C ASP A 33 4.69 -5.63 -4.66
N ASP A 34 4.71 -6.75 -5.37
CA ASP A 34 3.68 -7.06 -6.36
C ASP A 34 2.31 -7.25 -5.67
N TYR A 35 2.30 -7.94 -4.53
CA TYR A 35 1.09 -8.14 -3.74
C TYR A 35 0.63 -6.84 -3.10
N ILE A 36 1.56 -6.07 -2.52
CA ILE A 36 1.24 -4.82 -1.84
C ILE A 36 0.67 -3.81 -2.83
N ASN A 37 1.33 -3.61 -3.99
CA ASN A 37 0.86 -2.63 -4.98
C ASN A 37 -0.49 -3.04 -5.58
N LEU A 38 -0.72 -4.34 -5.84
CA LEU A 38 -2.04 -4.81 -6.27
C LEU A 38 -3.11 -4.57 -5.20
N ALA A 39 -2.82 -4.93 -3.95
CA ALA A 39 -3.76 -4.73 -2.85
C ALA A 39 -4.08 -3.24 -2.66
N PHE A 40 -3.07 -2.37 -2.76
CA PHE A 40 -3.23 -0.92 -2.69
C PHE A 40 -4.13 -0.40 -3.82
N LEU A 41 -3.89 -0.80 -5.07
CA LEU A 41 -4.73 -0.40 -6.21
C LEU A 41 -6.18 -0.84 -6.02
N TYR A 42 -6.41 -2.08 -5.60
CA TYR A 42 -7.76 -2.55 -5.31
C TYR A 42 -8.44 -1.82 -4.16
N TRP A 43 -7.70 -1.53 -3.09
CA TRP A 43 -8.22 -0.76 -1.98
C TRP A 43 -8.58 0.67 -2.40
N VAL A 44 -7.70 1.38 -3.12
CA VAL A 44 -7.95 2.78 -3.51
C VAL A 44 -9.08 2.89 -4.52
N PHE A 45 -9.23 1.94 -5.45
CA PHE A 45 -10.38 1.89 -6.36
C PHE A 45 -11.71 1.75 -5.62
N ALA A 46 -11.71 1.01 -4.51
CA ALA A 46 -12.91 0.76 -3.71
C ALA A 46 -13.21 1.90 -2.72
N ALA A 47 -12.18 2.47 -2.10
CA ALA A 47 -12.30 3.38 -0.97
C ALA A 47 -12.32 4.87 -1.37
N ASP A 48 -11.66 5.25 -2.47
CA ASP A 48 -11.49 6.64 -2.87
C ASP A 48 -12.28 6.96 -4.15
N TYR A 49 -13.44 7.59 -3.97
CA TYR A 49 -14.29 8.01 -5.09
C TYR A 49 -13.63 9.07 -5.99
N GLY A 50 -12.77 9.92 -5.41
CA GLY A 50 -12.04 10.94 -6.16
C GLY A 50 -11.02 10.30 -7.11
N PHE A 51 -10.24 9.35 -6.59
CA PHE A 51 -9.29 8.57 -7.39
C PHE A 51 -10.01 7.77 -8.49
N TYR A 52 -11.04 7.03 -8.11
CA TYR A 52 -11.88 6.23 -9.02
C TYR A 52 -12.40 7.08 -10.20
N SER A 53 -12.98 8.24 -9.89
CA SER A 53 -13.58 9.15 -10.87
C SER A 53 -12.51 9.79 -11.77
N TYR A 54 -11.41 10.28 -11.18
CA TYR A 54 -10.35 10.97 -11.91
C TYR A 54 -9.67 10.08 -12.96
N TYR A 55 -9.35 8.84 -12.59
CA TYR A 55 -8.68 7.89 -13.48
C TYR A 55 -9.64 7.04 -14.32
N ASN A 56 -10.94 7.35 -14.30
CA ASN A 56 -11.98 6.63 -15.05
C ASN A 56 -11.91 5.10 -14.83
N ILE A 57 -11.72 4.68 -13.57
CA ILE A 57 -11.65 3.26 -13.25
C ILE A 57 -13.03 2.63 -13.53
N PRO A 58 -13.11 1.49 -14.23
CA PRO A 58 -14.37 0.80 -14.44
C PRO A 58 -15.03 0.38 -13.12
N GLU A 59 -16.35 0.53 -13.00
CA GLU A 59 -17.11 0.11 -11.81
C GLU A 59 -16.91 -1.38 -11.49
N GLU A 60 -16.71 -2.21 -12.52
CA GLU A 60 -16.38 -3.64 -12.36
C GLU A 60 -15.06 -3.86 -11.62
N LEU A 61 -14.04 -3.04 -11.90
CA LEU A 61 -12.75 -3.11 -11.20
C LEU A 61 -12.84 -2.55 -9.79
N ARG A 62 -13.68 -1.55 -9.55
CA ARG A 62 -13.99 -1.05 -8.21
C ARG A 62 -14.66 -2.13 -7.35
N ALA A 63 -15.73 -2.74 -7.86
CA ALA A 63 -16.45 -3.82 -7.17
C ALA A 63 -15.59 -5.07 -6.96
N LYS A 64 -14.67 -5.34 -7.90
CA LYS A 64 -13.64 -6.38 -7.75
C LYS A 64 -12.66 -6.00 -6.64
N GLY A 65 -12.17 -4.77 -6.65
CA GLY A 65 -11.18 -4.28 -5.68
C GLY A 65 -11.65 -4.46 -4.24
N GLU A 66 -12.88 -4.04 -3.94
CA GLU A 66 -13.50 -4.19 -2.62
C GLU A 66 -13.49 -5.65 -2.10
N LYS A 67 -13.73 -6.61 -2.99
CA LYS A 67 -13.80 -8.04 -2.66
C LYS A 67 -12.43 -8.72 -2.61
N GLU A 68 -11.48 -8.25 -3.41
CA GLU A 68 -10.21 -8.94 -3.65
C GLU A 68 -9.06 -8.40 -2.79
N TYR A 69 -9.00 -7.09 -2.45
CA TYR A 69 -7.88 -6.56 -1.66
C TYR A 69 -7.62 -7.32 -0.35
N PRO A 70 -8.63 -7.77 0.45
CA PRO A 70 -8.37 -8.51 1.67
C PRO A 70 -7.76 -9.89 1.37
N LYS A 71 -8.14 -10.51 0.24
CA LYS A 71 -7.63 -11.82 -0.18
C LYS A 71 -6.18 -11.71 -0.66
N ILE A 72 -5.85 -10.66 -1.40
CA ILE A 72 -4.47 -10.40 -1.84
C ILE A 72 -3.56 -10.18 -0.63
N ILE A 73 -3.97 -9.38 0.36
CA ILE A 73 -3.19 -9.18 1.59
C ILE A 73 -3.02 -10.49 2.36
N LYS A 74 -4.08 -11.28 2.51
CA LYS A 74 -3.98 -12.60 3.17
C LYS A 74 -3.03 -13.55 2.43
N ALA A 75 -3.06 -13.55 1.10
CA ALA A 75 -2.13 -14.33 0.28
C ALA A 75 -0.68 -13.84 0.47
N ALA A 76 -0.47 -12.52 0.54
CA ALA A 76 0.83 -11.91 0.80
C ALA A 76 1.37 -12.32 2.17
N LEU A 77 0.56 -12.29 3.24
CA LEU A 77 0.95 -12.73 4.57
C LEU A 77 1.32 -14.22 4.62
N ASN A 78 0.62 -15.06 3.88
CA ASN A 78 0.97 -16.49 3.81
C ASN A 78 2.33 -16.71 3.15
N LYS A 79 2.69 -15.89 2.16
CA LYS A 79 3.97 -15.99 1.42
C LYS A 79 5.12 -15.28 2.14
N PHE A 80 4.84 -14.15 2.79
CA PHE A 80 5.79 -13.26 3.45
C PHE A 80 5.34 -12.98 4.91
N PRO A 81 5.32 -14.00 5.78
CA PRO A 81 4.72 -13.89 7.12
C PRO A 81 5.45 -12.95 8.08
N ASN A 82 6.66 -12.52 7.74
CA ASN A 82 7.49 -11.63 8.55
C ASN A 82 7.54 -10.21 8.01
N SER A 83 6.81 -9.88 6.94
CA SER A 83 6.79 -8.53 6.38
C SER A 83 6.03 -7.58 7.32
N LEU A 84 6.73 -6.54 7.78
CA LEU A 84 6.18 -5.43 8.52
C LEU A 84 5.22 -4.61 7.64
N GLU A 85 5.57 -4.38 6.38
CA GLU A 85 4.77 -3.60 5.45
C GLU A 85 3.41 -4.25 5.19
N ILE A 86 3.38 -5.57 4.92
CA ILE A 86 2.13 -6.28 4.66
C ILE A 86 1.23 -6.25 5.91
N LYS A 87 1.79 -6.48 7.10
CA LYS A 87 1.05 -6.41 8.37
C LYS A 87 0.51 -5.02 8.65
N PHE A 88 1.28 -3.99 8.32
CA PHE A 88 0.82 -2.61 8.42
C PHE A 88 -0.39 -2.38 7.49
N TRP A 89 -0.30 -2.76 6.21
CA TRP A 89 -1.40 -2.57 5.25
C TRP A 89 -2.65 -3.39 5.61
N GLU A 90 -2.49 -4.60 6.15
CA GLU A 90 -3.60 -5.43 6.67
C GLU A 90 -4.45 -4.67 7.71
N ARG A 91 -3.81 -3.86 8.55
CA ARG A 91 -4.48 -3.05 9.58
C ARG A 91 -4.91 -1.69 9.05
N TYR A 92 -4.11 -1.07 8.20
CA TYR A 92 -4.35 0.26 7.67
C TYR A 92 -5.56 0.32 6.71
N PHE A 93 -5.71 -0.65 5.80
CA PHE A 93 -6.81 -0.63 4.83
C PHE A 93 -8.20 -0.65 5.50
N PRO A 94 -8.49 -1.57 6.45
CA PRO A 94 -9.77 -1.56 7.16
C PRO A 94 -9.93 -0.35 8.08
N HIS A 95 -8.85 0.19 8.65
CA HIS A 95 -8.94 1.43 9.43
C HIS A 95 -9.47 2.59 8.57
N ARG A 96 -8.91 2.79 7.37
CA ARG A 96 -9.33 3.86 6.47
C ARG A 96 -10.67 3.60 5.78
N HIS A 97 -11.02 2.34 5.55
CA HIS A 97 -12.23 1.96 4.83
C HIS A 97 -13.44 1.74 5.75
N LEU A 98 -13.24 1.15 6.93
CA LEU A 98 -14.28 0.70 7.86
C LEU A 98 -14.24 1.41 9.22
N TYR A 99 -13.34 2.38 9.41
CA TYR A 99 -13.15 3.12 10.67
C TYR A 99 -12.78 2.22 11.86
N ASN A 100 -12.13 1.08 11.60
CA ASN A 100 -11.57 0.25 12.65
C ASN A 100 -10.49 1.02 13.41
N GLU A 101 -10.32 0.77 14.71
CA GLU A 101 -9.26 1.41 15.49
C GLU A 101 -7.88 0.90 15.03
N PHE A 102 -6.95 1.83 14.81
CA PHE A 102 -5.54 1.53 14.54
C PHE A 102 -4.66 2.58 15.22
N THR A 103 -4.11 2.22 16.38
CA THR A 103 -3.48 3.16 17.30
C THR A 103 -1.97 3.28 17.09
N GLN A 104 -1.39 4.39 17.58
CA GLN A 104 0.06 4.58 17.61
C GLN A 104 0.78 3.43 18.34
N GLU A 105 0.26 2.99 19.49
CA GLU A 105 0.86 1.91 20.30
C GLU A 105 0.87 0.57 19.55
N GLU A 106 -0.20 0.24 18.82
CA GLU A 106 -0.25 -0.96 17.98
C GLU A 106 0.84 -0.96 16.91
N ILE A 107 1.07 0.20 16.27
CA ILE A 107 2.08 0.34 15.22
C ILE A 107 3.49 0.27 15.81
N GLU A 108 3.76 0.98 16.92
CA GLU A 108 5.04 0.92 17.62
C GLU A 108 5.37 -0.51 18.08
N THR A 109 4.37 -1.24 18.59
CA THR A 109 4.50 -2.65 18.97
C THR A 109 4.80 -3.53 17.76
N MET A 110 4.13 -3.27 16.62
CA MET A 110 4.36 -3.98 15.37
C MET A 110 5.82 -3.81 14.90
N ILE A 111 6.33 -2.58 14.89
CA ILE A 111 7.73 -2.28 14.54
C ILE A 111 8.69 -3.00 15.50
N ALA A 112 8.46 -2.88 16.81
CA ALA A 112 9.33 -3.49 17.82
C ALA A 112 9.38 -5.03 17.73
N GLY A 113 8.30 -5.66 17.27
CA GLY A 113 8.20 -7.11 17.03
C GLY A 113 8.89 -7.60 15.75
N HIS A 114 9.22 -6.72 14.81
CA HIS A 114 9.84 -7.05 13.52
C HIS A 114 11.27 -6.52 13.40
N LYS A 115 12.10 -6.81 14.42
CA LYS A 115 13.52 -6.42 14.40
C LYS A 115 14.23 -7.06 13.20
N GLY A 116 14.65 -6.24 12.24
CA GLY A 116 15.35 -6.65 11.02
C GLY A 116 14.55 -6.45 9.72
N ASP A 117 13.29 -6.02 9.80
CA ASP A 117 12.57 -5.45 8.67
C ASP A 117 12.71 -3.91 8.72
N ASP A 118 13.38 -3.35 7.72
CA ASP A 118 13.69 -1.92 7.63
C ASP A 118 12.59 -1.11 6.90
N SER A 119 11.37 -1.66 6.78
CA SER A 119 10.27 -0.96 6.12
C SER A 119 9.98 0.38 6.78
N LEU A 120 10.01 1.44 5.97
CA LEU A 120 9.71 2.80 6.40
C LEU A 120 8.20 3.12 6.33
N ILE A 121 7.38 2.23 5.76
CA ILE A 121 5.96 2.51 5.50
C ILE A 121 5.19 2.92 6.77
N PRO A 122 5.30 2.23 7.93
CA PRO A 122 4.49 2.60 9.09
C PRO A 122 4.68 4.05 9.56
N TYR A 123 5.84 4.64 9.25
CA TYR A 123 6.21 5.97 9.71
C TYR A 123 5.42 7.10 9.04
N PHE A 124 4.84 6.91 7.84
CA PHE A 124 3.97 7.96 7.28
C PHE A 124 2.74 8.20 8.15
N TYR A 125 2.23 7.14 8.79
CA TYR A 125 1.03 7.23 9.61
C TYR A 125 1.38 7.59 11.06
N LEU A 126 2.48 7.05 11.60
CA LEU A 126 3.00 7.46 12.91
C LEU A 126 3.32 8.96 12.98
N TYR A 127 3.83 9.54 11.89
CA TYR A 127 4.11 10.97 11.79
C TYR A 127 2.88 11.85 12.08
N LEU A 128 1.66 11.38 11.75
CA LEU A 128 0.41 12.10 12.02
C LEU A 128 0.07 12.17 13.53
N PHE A 129 0.67 11.29 14.35
CA PHE A 129 0.49 11.31 15.80
C PHE A 129 1.55 12.16 16.51
N ASP A 130 2.81 12.09 16.04
CA ASP A 130 3.93 12.86 16.57
C ASP A 130 4.92 13.23 15.46
N SER A 131 4.71 14.42 14.89
CA SER A 131 5.49 14.92 13.76
C SER A 131 6.95 15.22 14.11
N GLN A 132 7.28 15.44 15.39
CA GLN A 132 8.65 15.68 15.81
C GLN A 132 9.41 14.37 16.01
N LYS A 133 8.78 13.38 16.67
CA LYS A 133 9.39 12.08 16.95
C LYS A 133 9.75 11.31 15.68
N TYR A 134 8.88 11.34 14.67
CA TYR A 134 9.01 10.50 13.46
C TYR A 134 9.52 11.22 12.22
N LYS A 135 10.04 12.44 12.38
CA LYS A 135 10.46 13.28 11.27
C LYS A 135 11.54 12.62 10.40
N GLU A 136 12.53 11.97 11.02
CA GLU A 136 13.67 11.41 10.29
C GLU A 136 13.26 10.26 9.38
N GLU A 137 12.45 9.31 9.89
CA GLU A 137 11.94 8.18 9.12
C GLU A 137 10.96 8.65 8.04
N ARG A 138 10.13 9.64 8.35
CA ARG A 138 9.27 10.30 7.36
C ARG A 138 10.09 10.91 6.22
N ASP A 139 11.17 11.64 6.52
CA ASP A 139 12.01 12.29 5.50
C ASP A 139 12.75 11.25 4.64
N LYS A 140 13.14 10.10 5.22
CA LYS A 140 13.68 8.97 4.44
C LYS A 140 12.62 8.37 3.52
N LEU A 141 11.40 8.17 4.02
CA LEU A 141 10.30 7.62 3.23
C LEU A 141 9.91 8.53 2.06
N LEU A 142 9.90 9.85 2.25
CA LEU A 142 9.61 10.80 1.17
C LEU A 142 10.59 10.65 0.00
N LYS A 143 11.87 10.43 0.26
CA LYS A 143 12.87 10.17 -0.79
C LYS A 143 12.55 8.91 -1.57
N VAL A 144 12.17 7.83 -0.89
CA VAL A 144 11.73 6.58 -1.53
C VAL A 144 10.52 6.83 -2.43
N CYS A 145 9.56 7.62 -1.95
CA CYS A 145 8.36 7.96 -2.72
C CYS A 145 8.68 8.74 -4.01
N GLU A 146 9.71 9.58 -3.98
CA GLU A 146 10.15 10.36 -5.15
C GLU A 146 10.89 9.51 -6.18
N GLU A 147 11.66 8.52 -5.74
CA GLU A 147 12.40 7.62 -6.62
C GLU A 147 11.47 6.66 -7.38
N THR A 148 10.37 6.22 -6.76
CA THR A 148 9.41 5.28 -7.37
C THR A 148 7.98 5.77 -7.18
N PRO A 149 7.48 6.73 -7.98
CA PRO A 149 6.18 7.36 -7.75
C PRO A 149 5.02 6.50 -8.28
N ASN A 150 4.83 5.29 -7.73
CA ASN A 150 3.65 4.46 -7.99
C ASN A 150 2.43 4.95 -7.18
N ALA A 151 1.25 4.35 -7.37
CA ALA A 151 0.03 4.77 -6.67
C ALA A 151 0.16 4.80 -5.14
N LYS A 152 0.78 3.75 -4.56
CA LYS A 152 1.04 3.64 -3.11
C LYS A 152 1.84 4.83 -2.60
N PHE A 153 2.96 5.12 -3.27
CA PHE A 153 3.86 6.18 -2.84
C PHE A 153 3.32 7.58 -3.13
N LYS A 154 2.56 7.77 -4.22
CA LYS A 154 1.81 9.01 -4.46
C LYS A 154 0.79 9.29 -3.35
N TYR A 155 0.07 8.26 -2.90
CA TYR A 155 -0.86 8.38 -1.78
C TYR A 155 -0.14 8.73 -0.48
N ILE A 156 0.91 7.99 -0.12
CA ILE A 156 1.71 8.26 1.08
C ILE A 156 2.20 9.71 1.09
N LYS A 157 2.79 10.15 -0.03
CA LYS A 157 3.26 11.52 -0.20
C LYS A 157 2.13 12.53 0.02
N SER A 158 0.95 12.30 -0.58
CA SER A 158 -0.21 13.16 -0.40
C SER A 158 -0.70 13.24 1.05
N ILE A 159 -0.57 12.17 1.84
CA ILE A 159 -0.93 12.20 3.27
C ILE A 159 0.08 13.03 4.07
N ILE A 160 1.37 12.89 3.77
CA ILE A 160 2.43 13.62 4.47
C ILE A 160 2.44 15.12 4.12
N GLU A 161 2.15 15.48 2.87
CA GLU A 161 2.24 16.86 2.37
C GLU A 161 0.99 17.71 2.63
N ASN A 162 -0.15 17.09 2.97
CA ASN A 162 -1.41 17.81 3.25
C ASN A 162 -1.61 18.13 4.75
N GLU A 163 -0.56 18.06 5.58
CA GLU A 163 -0.50 18.62 6.94
C GLU A 163 0.21 19.98 6.98
#